data_AF-A0A9X0BYW9-F1
#
_entry.id   AF-A0A9X0BYW9-F1
#
_cell.length_a   1.000
_cell.length_b   1.000
_cell.length_c   1.000
_cell.angle_alpha   90.00
_cell.angle_beta   90.00
_cell.angle_gamma   90.00
#
_symmetry.space_group_name_H-M   'P 1'
#
loop_
_entity.id
_entity.type
_entity.pdbx_description
1 polymer ?
#
loop_
_entity_poly.entity_id
_entity_poly.type
_entity_poly.pdbx_seq_one_letter_code
_entity_poly.pdbx_strand_id
1 'polypeptide(L)'
;MSEDQSVLSDDGRNVHFFDGLTGDMLGGLFQNGSVTQANFIDMLNIVVVIVPRPLLGPPPPIVPGPLTVNARSGQTLSQTSQPLTPGDYDIYAPDGYSIELSNEPFVRRLPSYSVSGREADFKRSVRARDGKCVFTGIVNRRARLDKWAGWEAAHIFPLEKESFWVENNFGRWITNADSGNHPAPIHSIQNGFLLQSHLHQLFDDYSISVNPDEDYKITSFIPDDVGVDGRTLDPVCRNPDDPNRVSDHLLRWHFRQSVLGKMRGAGEPSFEHDFPPRSDTLKEILEGPFPVERFEMELSSRLRGWEKPQDFVQ
;
A
#
# COMPACT_ATOMS: atom_id res chain seq x y z
N MET A 1 -7.21 11.25 -42.06
CA MET A 1 -7.98 11.28 -40.80
C MET A 1 -7.38 10.24 -39.91
N SER A 2 -6.75 10.73 -38.84
CA SER A 2 -6.00 10.00 -37.82
C SER A 2 -6.95 9.27 -36.88
N GLU A 3 -6.71 7.99 -36.65
CA GLU A 3 -7.02 7.35 -35.37
C GLU A 3 -5.70 6.80 -34.84
N ASP A 4 -5.15 7.56 -33.91
CA ASP A 4 -4.02 7.21 -33.06
C ASP A 4 -4.55 6.18 -32.06
N GLN A 5 -4.34 4.90 -32.36
CA GLN A 5 -4.56 3.84 -31.38
C GLN A 5 -3.40 3.91 -30.40
N SER A 6 -3.59 4.64 -29.30
CA SER A 6 -2.70 4.56 -28.15
C SER A 6 -2.61 3.09 -27.74
N VAL A 7 -1.43 2.52 -27.87
CA VAL A 7 -1.11 1.17 -27.43
C VAL A 7 -1.30 1.14 -25.92
N LEU A 8 -2.46 0.66 -25.46
CA LEU A 8 -2.64 0.22 -24.08
C LEU A 8 -1.59 -0.87 -23.85
N SER A 9 -0.62 -0.63 -22.98
CA SER A 9 0.26 -1.70 -22.53
C SER A 9 -0.60 -2.78 -21.86
N ASP A 10 -0.27 -4.04 -22.13
CA ASP A 10 -0.95 -5.26 -21.66
C ASP A 10 -0.96 -5.44 -20.12
N ASP A 11 -0.59 -4.42 -19.34
CA ASP A 11 -0.51 -4.43 -17.88
C ASP A 11 -1.72 -3.76 -17.19
N GLY A 12 -2.69 -3.28 -17.97
CA GLY A 12 -3.93 -2.69 -17.45
C GLY A 12 -3.79 -1.27 -16.89
N ARG A 13 -2.61 -0.63 -17.00
CA ARG A 13 -2.37 0.75 -16.52
C ARG A 13 -2.80 1.78 -17.57
N ASN A 14 -3.24 2.95 -17.11
CA ASN A 14 -3.73 4.04 -17.97
C ASN A 14 -2.92 5.35 -17.84
N VAL A 15 -1.88 5.35 -17.02
CA VAL A 15 -0.85 6.39 -16.95
C VAL A 15 0.51 5.72 -16.98
N HIS A 16 1.40 6.23 -17.82
CA HIS A 16 2.76 5.72 -17.98
C HIS A 16 3.75 6.86 -17.85
N PHE A 17 4.92 6.56 -17.28
CA PHE A 17 5.96 7.56 -17.14
C PHE A 17 7.33 7.03 -17.55
N PHE A 18 8.09 7.91 -18.17
CA PHE A 18 9.33 7.61 -18.88
C PHE A 18 10.44 8.56 -18.42
N ASP A 19 11.69 8.12 -18.55
CA ASP A 19 12.82 9.03 -18.50
C ASP A 19 12.76 9.93 -19.74
N GLY A 20 12.58 11.23 -19.53
CA GLY A 20 12.40 12.19 -20.62
C GLY A 20 13.65 12.43 -21.46
N LEU A 21 14.83 11.97 -21.01
CA LEU A 21 16.09 12.04 -21.74
C LEU A 21 16.36 10.76 -22.55
N THR A 22 16.15 9.58 -21.96
CA THR A 22 16.46 8.30 -22.62
C THR A 22 15.26 7.69 -23.36
N GLY A 23 14.04 8.04 -22.95
CA GLY A 23 12.80 7.43 -23.41
C GLY A 23 12.48 6.09 -22.72
N ASP A 24 13.29 5.66 -21.75
CA ASP A 24 13.06 4.39 -21.05
C ASP A 24 11.80 4.45 -20.20
N MET A 25 10.97 3.41 -20.23
CA MET A 25 9.79 3.31 -19.38
C MET A 25 10.23 3.06 -17.93
N LEU A 26 9.88 3.98 -17.05
CA LEU A 26 10.18 3.91 -15.62
C LEU A 26 9.05 3.24 -14.84
N GLY A 27 7.82 3.32 -15.36
CA GLY A 27 6.67 2.65 -14.78
C GLY A 27 5.34 3.24 -15.21
N GLY A 28 4.31 3.03 -14.41
CA GLY A 28 2.97 3.53 -14.68
C GLY A 28 1.99 3.17 -13.58
N LEU A 29 0.80 3.74 -13.57
CA LEU A 29 -0.29 3.40 -12.66
C LEU A 29 -1.63 3.30 -13.38
N PHE A 30 -2.58 2.61 -12.77
CA PHE A 30 -3.98 2.85 -13.08
C PHE A 30 -4.53 3.91 -12.14
N GLN A 31 -5.30 4.85 -12.68
CA GLN A 31 -6.01 5.86 -11.90
C GLN A 31 -7.47 5.99 -12.35
N ASN A 32 -8.37 6.22 -11.39
CA ASN A 32 -9.81 6.34 -11.60
C ASN A 32 -10.31 7.80 -11.65
N GLY A 33 -9.39 8.78 -11.71
CA GLY A 33 -9.70 10.21 -11.77
C GLY A 33 -9.50 10.98 -10.46
N SER A 34 -9.25 10.33 -9.32
CA SER A 34 -8.99 11.03 -8.06
C SER A 34 -7.52 11.42 -7.83
N VAL A 35 -6.59 10.85 -8.60
CA VAL A 35 -5.17 11.19 -8.50
C VAL A 35 -4.97 12.62 -9.00
N THR A 36 -4.41 13.47 -8.16
CA THR A 36 -4.10 14.87 -8.50
C THR A 36 -2.68 14.98 -9.06
N GLN A 37 -2.35 16.08 -9.73
CA GLN A 37 -0.98 16.33 -10.19
C GLN A 37 0.01 16.35 -9.02
N ALA A 38 -0.34 16.98 -7.90
CA ALA A 38 0.47 16.97 -6.68
C ALA A 38 0.73 15.54 -6.19
N ASN A 39 -0.34 14.76 -6.04
CA ASN A 39 -0.26 13.39 -5.56
C ASN A 39 0.58 12.51 -6.49
N PHE A 40 0.44 12.66 -7.81
CA PHE A 40 1.27 11.94 -8.78
C PHE A 40 2.76 12.31 -8.65
N ILE A 41 3.10 13.58 -8.50
CA ILE A 41 4.50 14.01 -8.29
C ILE A 41 5.04 13.42 -6.98
N ASP A 42 4.25 13.40 -5.92
CA ASP A 42 4.65 12.80 -4.63
C ASP A 42 4.87 11.29 -4.76
N MET A 43 4.02 10.59 -5.52
CA MET A 43 4.21 9.18 -5.87
C MET A 43 5.49 8.96 -6.69
N LEU A 44 5.80 9.82 -7.66
CA LEU A 44 7.04 9.74 -8.42
C LEU A 44 8.27 9.86 -7.53
N ASN A 45 8.25 10.76 -6.54
CA ASN A 45 9.33 10.89 -5.55
C ASN A 45 9.52 9.65 -4.64
N ILE A 46 8.57 8.71 -4.64
CA ILE A 46 8.72 7.39 -4.02
C ILE A 46 9.41 6.42 -4.98
N VAL A 47 9.00 6.44 -6.26
CA VAL A 47 9.41 5.48 -7.29
C VAL A 47 10.79 5.76 -7.85
N VAL A 48 11.17 7.03 -7.99
CA VAL A 48 12.44 7.43 -8.61
C VAL A 48 13.36 8.13 -7.63
N VAL A 49 14.66 8.00 -7.89
CA VAL A 49 15.71 8.73 -7.19
C VAL A 49 16.56 9.49 -8.20
N ILE A 50 17.06 10.65 -7.79
CA ILE A 50 17.91 11.51 -8.61
C ILE A 50 19.36 11.26 -8.20
N VAL A 51 20.20 10.84 -9.13
CA VAL A 51 21.62 10.55 -8.88
C VAL A 51 22.52 11.49 -9.69
N PRO A 52 23.68 11.93 -9.16
CA PRO A 52 24.62 12.73 -9.92
C PRO A 52 25.09 11.98 -11.16
N ARG A 53 25.04 12.63 -12.33
CA ARG A 53 25.58 12.05 -13.55
C ARG A 53 27.10 11.97 -13.40
N PRO A 54 27.75 10.88 -13.83
CA PRO A 54 29.21 10.86 -13.93
C PRO A 54 29.64 11.90 -14.96
N LEU A 55 30.02 13.09 -14.50
CA LEU A 55 30.56 14.15 -15.34
C LEU A 55 32.09 14.06 -15.39
N LEU A 56 32.66 14.44 -16.53
CA LEU A 56 34.08 14.76 -16.64
C LEU A 56 34.34 16.11 -15.95
N GLY A 57 34.34 16.14 -14.61
CA GLY A 57 34.56 17.36 -13.83
C GLY A 57 34.14 17.24 -12.36
N PRO A 58 34.48 18.22 -11.50
CA PRO A 58 33.99 18.24 -10.12
C PRO A 58 32.46 18.28 -10.11
N PRO A 59 31.80 17.53 -9.21
CA PRO A 59 30.34 17.47 -9.16
C PRO A 59 29.77 18.88 -8.95
N PRO A 60 28.65 19.23 -9.61
CA PRO A 60 27.98 20.49 -9.34
C PRO A 60 27.65 20.59 -7.84
N PRO A 61 27.54 21.81 -7.28
CA PRO A 61 27.06 21.99 -5.91
C PRO A 61 25.74 21.23 -5.76
N ILE A 62 25.64 20.36 -4.74
CA ILE A 62 24.46 19.52 -4.52
C ILE A 62 23.29 20.44 -4.12
N VAL A 63 22.51 20.84 -5.11
CA VAL A 63 21.19 21.43 -4.91
C VAL A 63 20.27 20.66 -5.85
N PRO A 64 19.71 19.52 -5.42
CA PRO A 64 18.78 18.78 -6.26
C PRO A 64 17.56 19.67 -6.45
N GLY A 65 17.32 20.10 -7.69
CA GLY A 65 16.05 20.70 -8.07
C GLY A 65 14.92 19.66 -8.05
N PRO A 66 13.65 20.10 -8.08
CA PRO A 66 12.53 19.18 -8.21
C PRO A 66 12.54 18.49 -9.57
N LEU A 67 11.94 17.30 -9.65
CA LEU A 67 11.61 16.66 -10.91
C LEU A 67 10.71 17.59 -11.74
N THR A 68 10.97 17.67 -13.04
CA THR A 68 10.02 18.26 -13.99
C THR A 68 9.24 17.13 -14.64
N VAL A 69 7.91 17.23 -14.66
CA VAL A 69 7.04 16.20 -15.23
C VAL A 69 6.20 16.83 -16.33
N ASN A 70 6.37 16.34 -17.56
CA ASN A 70 5.67 16.84 -18.72
C ASN A 70 4.75 15.76 -19.28
N ALA A 71 3.46 16.05 -19.37
CA ALA A 71 2.55 15.23 -20.16
C ALA A 71 2.97 15.31 -21.64
N ARG A 72 2.99 14.17 -22.34
CA ARG A 72 3.26 14.14 -23.79
C ARG A 72 2.20 14.88 -24.62
N SER A 73 1.04 15.15 -24.02
CA SER A 73 0.02 16.05 -24.56
C SER A 73 0.40 17.53 -24.53
N GLY A 74 1.52 17.89 -23.89
CA GLY A 74 2.10 19.24 -23.89
C GLY A 74 1.95 20.02 -22.59
N GLN A 75 1.33 19.45 -21.54
CA GLN A 75 1.19 20.11 -20.24
C GLN A 75 2.36 19.79 -19.31
N THR A 76 3.05 20.82 -18.79
CA THR A 76 3.94 20.65 -17.63
C THR A 76 3.11 20.61 -16.34
N LEU A 77 3.36 19.59 -15.53
CA LEU A 77 2.64 19.36 -14.28
C LEU A 77 3.18 20.27 -13.18
N SER A 78 2.32 20.58 -12.23
CA SER A 78 2.66 21.38 -11.06
C SER A 78 2.00 20.78 -9.81
N GLN A 79 2.54 21.11 -8.65
CA GLN A 79 2.00 20.73 -7.33
C GLN A 79 0.63 21.38 -7.08
N THR A 80 -0.42 20.82 -7.70
CA THR A 80 -1.80 21.32 -7.66
C THR A 80 -2.79 20.21 -7.42
N SER A 81 -3.99 20.57 -6.97
CA SER A 81 -5.13 19.66 -6.81
C SER A 81 -5.88 19.35 -8.12
N GLN A 82 -5.35 19.77 -9.28
CA GLN A 82 -5.95 19.43 -10.56
C GLN A 82 -5.85 17.92 -10.79
N PRO A 83 -6.91 17.26 -11.31
CA PRO A 83 -6.86 15.86 -11.66
C PRO A 83 -5.75 15.56 -12.66
N LEU A 84 -5.07 14.44 -12.46
CA LEU A 84 -4.15 13.87 -13.42
C LEU A 84 -4.96 13.33 -14.61
N THR A 85 -4.49 13.55 -15.83
CA THR A 85 -5.13 12.98 -17.02
C THR A 85 -4.50 11.63 -17.35
N PRO A 86 -5.25 10.58 -17.71
CA PRO A 86 -4.65 9.37 -18.26
C PRO A 86 -3.76 9.66 -19.48
N GLY A 87 -2.62 8.96 -19.59
CA GLY A 87 -1.67 9.14 -20.68
C GLY A 87 -0.20 9.07 -20.27
N ASP A 88 0.66 9.49 -21.19
CA ASP A 88 2.12 9.38 -21.05
C ASP A 88 2.75 10.65 -20.49
N TYR A 89 3.73 10.47 -19.61
CA TYR A 89 4.47 11.53 -18.93
C TYR A 89 5.99 11.33 -19.04
N ASP A 90 6.71 12.34 -19.47
CA ASP A 90 8.17 12.37 -19.49
C ASP A 90 8.69 13.08 -18.23
N ILE A 91 9.57 12.40 -17.48
CA ILE A 91 10.17 12.89 -16.25
C ILE A 91 11.59 13.36 -16.54
N TYR A 92 11.93 14.57 -16.12
CA TYR A 92 13.25 15.15 -16.27
C TYR A 92 13.86 15.42 -14.90
N ALA A 93 15.08 14.91 -14.70
CA ALA A 93 15.93 15.31 -13.59
C ALA A 93 16.55 16.69 -13.86
N PRO A 94 16.94 17.43 -12.81
CA PRO A 94 17.73 18.64 -12.95
C PRO A 94 19.04 18.42 -13.71
N ASP A 95 19.57 19.49 -14.29
CA ASP A 95 20.85 19.48 -15.02
C ASP A 95 21.98 18.86 -14.18
N GLY A 96 22.74 17.96 -14.79
CA GLY A 96 23.84 17.26 -14.12
C GLY A 96 23.42 16.01 -13.33
N TYR A 97 22.14 15.64 -13.34
CA TYR A 97 21.63 14.43 -12.71
C TYR A 97 21.03 13.45 -13.73
N SER A 98 20.77 12.23 -13.28
CA SER A 98 20.01 11.20 -13.98
C SER A 98 18.96 10.59 -13.05
N ILE A 99 17.95 9.97 -13.65
CA ILE A 99 16.88 9.28 -12.95
C ILE A 99 17.26 7.81 -12.82
N GLU A 100 17.09 7.26 -11.63
CA GLU A 100 17.11 5.81 -11.40
C GLU A 100 15.83 5.40 -10.69
N LEU A 101 15.41 4.14 -10.87
CA LEU A 101 14.34 3.58 -10.05
C LEU A 101 14.84 3.38 -8.61
N SER A 102 14.01 3.77 -7.65
CA SER A 102 14.25 3.53 -6.23
C SER A 102 14.48 2.04 -5.99
N ASN A 103 15.55 1.73 -5.25
CA ASN A 103 15.87 0.39 -4.79
C ASN A 103 15.18 0.01 -3.46
N GLU A 104 14.22 0.84 -3.01
CA GLU A 104 13.49 0.58 -1.78
C GLU A 104 12.76 -0.77 -1.83
N PRO A 105 12.90 -1.65 -0.82
CA PRO A 105 12.24 -2.94 -0.84
C PRO A 105 10.71 -2.84 -0.91
N PHE A 106 10.09 -3.68 -1.75
CA PHE A 106 8.65 -3.93 -1.70
C PHE A 106 8.38 -5.12 -0.78
N VAL A 107 7.62 -4.87 0.28
CA VAL A 107 7.28 -5.83 1.32
C VAL A 107 6.02 -6.58 0.91
N ARG A 108 6.23 -7.77 0.34
CA ARG A 108 5.13 -8.65 -0.08
C ARG A 108 4.29 -9.08 1.10
N ARG A 109 3.02 -9.28 0.83
CA ARG A 109 1.99 -9.59 1.82
C ARG A 109 1.11 -10.72 1.31
N LEU A 110 0.65 -11.57 2.22
CA LEU A 110 -0.43 -12.52 1.93
C LEU A 110 -1.77 -11.89 2.35
N PRO A 111 -2.89 -12.21 1.68
CA PRO A 111 -4.21 -11.92 2.21
C PRO A 111 -4.32 -12.51 3.61
N SER A 112 -4.67 -11.65 4.55
CA SER A 112 -4.62 -11.98 5.96
C SER A 112 -5.73 -12.98 6.30
N TYR A 113 -5.36 -14.25 6.50
CA TYR A 113 -6.25 -15.24 7.11
C TYR A 113 -6.13 -15.17 8.63
N SER A 114 -7.26 -15.23 9.32
CA SER A 114 -7.33 -15.21 10.78
C SER A 114 -6.89 -16.56 11.38
N VAL A 115 -5.79 -16.66 12.14
CA VAL A 115 -5.30 -17.97 12.63
C VAL A 115 -5.06 -18.06 14.16
N SER A 116 -4.94 -16.96 14.92
CA SER A 116 -4.48 -17.03 16.33
C SER A 116 -5.40 -16.41 17.40
N GLY A 117 -5.05 -16.61 18.69
CA GLY A 117 -5.75 -16.06 19.85
C GLY A 117 -5.44 -14.59 20.16
N ARG A 118 -4.22 -14.10 19.93
CA ARG A 118 -3.83 -12.67 20.09
C ARG A 118 -4.59 -11.76 19.13
N GLU A 119 -4.92 -12.31 17.96
CA GLU A 119 -5.81 -11.71 16.99
C GLU A 119 -7.23 -11.47 17.52
N ALA A 120 -7.70 -12.20 18.55
CA ALA A 120 -9.05 -12.03 19.07
C ALA A 120 -9.24 -10.68 19.76
N ASP A 121 -8.25 -10.22 20.52
CA ASP A 121 -8.32 -8.93 21.23
C ASP A 121 -8.11 -7.76 20.27
N PHE A 122 -7.18 -7.87 19.31
CA PHE A 122 -7.04 -6.91 18.21
C PHE A 122 -8.37 -6.76 17.44
N LYS A 123 -8.95 -7.87 16.99
CA LYS A 123 -10.22 -7.87 16.25
C LYS A 123 -11.33 -7.25 17.07
N ARG A 124 -11.50 -7.65 18.34
CA ARG A 124 -12.55 -7.12 19.21
C ARG A 124 -12.40 -5.60 19.37
N SER A 125 -11.17 -5.13 19.56
CA SER A 125 -10.89 -3.72 19.80
C SER A 125 -11.05 -2.86 18.55
N VAL A 126 -10.57 -3.31 17.38
CA VAL A 126 -10.81 -2.65 16.09
C VAL A 126 -12.31 -2.61 15.77
N ARG A 127 -13.02 -3.70 16.00
CA ARG A 127 -14.47 -3.78 15.81
C ARG A 127 -15.25 -2.82 16.70
N ALA A 128 -14.81 -2.69 17.96
CA ALA A 128 -15.41 -1.77 18.93
C ALA A 128 -15.15 -0.29 18.57
N ARG A 129 -13.94 0.03 18.09
CA ARG A 129 -13.59 1.38 17.62
C ARG A 129 -14.37 1.77 16.37
N ASP A 130 -14.35 0.90 15.35
CA ASP A 130 -14.79 1.31 14.01
C ASP A 130 -16.28 1.07 13.75
N GLY A 131 -16.81 -0.12 14.07
CA GLY A 131 -18.23 -0.48 13.88
C GLY A 131 -18.76 -0.47 12.43
N LYS A 132 -17.98 0.00 11.47
CA LYS A 132 -18.31 0.12 10.04
C LYS A 132 -17.07 -0.13 9.18
N CYS A 133 -17.27 -0.38 7.89
CA CYS A 133 -16.14 -0.38 6.97
C CYS A 133 -15.63 1.05 6.81
N VAL A 134 -14.36 1.29 7.17
CA VAL A 134 -13.80 2.65 7.19
C VAL A 134 -13.52 3.23 5.80
N PHE A 135 -13.55 2.41 4.74
CA PHE A 135 -13.41 2.88 3.36
C PHE A 135 -14.77 3.25 2.75
N THR A 136 -15.79 2.43 2.98
CA THR A 136 -17.13 2.66 2.40
C THR A 136 -18.06 3.46 3.30
N GLY A 137 -17.75 3.57 4.60
CA GLY A 137 -18.64 4.12 5.62
C GLY A 137 -19.82 3.21 5.98
N ILE A 138 -19.94 2.02 5.36
CA ILE A 138 -21.08 1.13 5.56
C ILE A 138 -21.04 0.51 6.96
N VAL A 139 -22.04 0.86 7.76
CA VAL A 139 -22.21 0.37 9.14
C VAL A 139 -22.58 -1.11 9.18
N ASN A 140 -21.88 -1.88 10.02
CA ASN A 140 -22.30 -3.24 10.32
C ASN A 140 -23.51 -3.23 11.27
N ARG A 141 -24.73 -3.20 10.71
CA ARG A 141 -25.98 -3.22 11.49
C ARG A 141 -26.14 -4.48 12.36
N ARG A 142 -25.38 -5.55 12.07
CA ARG A 142 -25.41 -6.81 12.81
C ARG A 142 -24.33 -6.90 13.89
N ALA A 143 -23.49 -5.88 14.06
CA ALA A 143 -22.47 -5.82 15.12
C ALA A 143 -23.09 -5.99 16.52
N ARG A 144 -24.30 -5.44 16.75
CA ARG A 144 -25.05 -5.61 18.01
C ARG A 144 -25.43 -7.06 18.35
N LEU A 145 -25.36 -7.96 17.37
CA LEU A 145 -25.64 -9.40 17.51
C LEU A 145 -24.33 -10.22 17.49
N ASP A 146 -23.18 -9.56 17.62
CA ASP A 146 -21.85 -10.13 17.45
C ASP A 146 -21.67 -10.90 16.11
N LYS A 147 -22.29 -10.39 15.04
CA LYS A 147 -22.19 -10.98 13.69
C LYS A 147 -21.27 -10.14 12.81
N TRP A 148 -20.15 -10.74 12.44
CA TRP A 148 -19.06 -10.10 11.69
C TRP A 148 -18.76 -10.74 10.34
N ALA A 149 -19.53 -11.74 9.90
CA ALA A 149 -19.32 -12.38 8.60
C ALA A 149 -19.39 -11.35 7.47
N GLY A 150 -18.29 -11.15 6.72
CA GLY A 150 -18.13 -10.11 5.70
C GLY A 150 -17.43 -8.83 6.18
N TRP A 151 -17.02 -8.76 7.45
CA TRP A 151 -16.30 -7.64 8.07
C TRP A 151 -15.04 -8.15 8.79
N GLU A 152 -13.90 -7.59 8.42
CA GLU A 152 -12.58 -8.08 8.83
C GLU A 152 -11.75 -6.94 9.39
N ALA A 153 -11.05 -7.20 10.49
CA ALA A 153 -10.08 -6.26 11.03
C ALA A 153 -8.79 -6.47 10.25
N ALA A 154 -8.46 -5.51 9.39
CA ALA A 154 -7.27 -5.51 8.57
C ALA A 154 -6.09 -4.94 9.37
N HIS A 155 -4.95 -5.65 9.37
CA HIS A 155 -3.71 -5.01 9.80
C HIS A 155 -3.18 -4.11 8.67
N ILE A 156 -2.56 -2.98 9.02
CA ILE A 156 -1.91 -2.09 8.06
C ILE A 156 -0.55 -2.65 7.69
N PHE A 157 0.25 -2.97 8.70
CA PHE A 157 1.50 -3.67 8.55
C PHE A 157 1.28 -5.19 8.69
N PRO A 158 1.77 -6.01 7.74
CA PRO A 158 1.55 -7.46 7.74
C PRO A 158 2.23 -8.14 8.94
N LEU A 159 1.49 -9.04 9.61
CA LEU A 159 2.00 -9.80 10.76
C LEU A 159 3.13 -10.76 10.35
N GLU A 160 3.11 -11.21 9.10
CA GLU A 160 4.10 -12.10 8.50
C GLU A 160 5.45 -11.50 8.23
N LYS A 161 5.57 -10.19 8.45
CA LYS A 161 6.83 -9.47 8.39
C LYS A 161 7.25 -8.97 9.77
N GLU A 162 6.89 -9.68 10.84
CA GLU A 162 7.26 -9.31 12.22
C GLU A 162 8.79 -9.19 12.43
N SER A 163 9.60 -10.07 11.86
CA SER A 163 11.07 -9.91 11.93
C SER A 163 11.52 -8.59 11.32
N PHE A 164 10.99 -8.26 10.12
CA PHE A 164 11.26 -6.99 9.46
C PHE A 164 10.74 -5.79 10.28
N TRP A 165 9.60 -5.95 10.97
CA TRP A 165 9.06 -4.97 11.91
C TRP A 165 10.00 -4.68 13.09
N VAL A 166 10.56 -5.73 13.69
CA VAL A 166 11.48 -5.63 14.82
C VAL A 166 12.82 -5.03 14.37
N GLU A 167 13.42 -5.58 13.31
CA GLU A 167 14.71 -5.16 12.77
C GLU A 167 14.73 -3.67 12.40
N ASN A 168 13.61 -3.17 11.85
CA ASN A 168 13.48 -1.78 11.42
C ASN A 168 12.82 -0.89 12.49
N ASN A 169 12.57 -1.42 13.69
CA ASN A 169 11.99 -0.71 14.82
C ASN A 169 10.68 0.03 14.48
N PHE A 170 9.78 -0.58 13.69
CA PHE A 170 8.49 0.05 13.34
C PHE A 170 7.55 0.18 14.53
N GLY A 171 7.81 -0.54 15.63
CA GLY A 171 7.14 -0.36 16.91
C GLY A 171 7.14 1.08 17.43
N ARG A 172 8.14 1.90 17.05
CA ARG A 172 8.20 3.33 17.41
C ARG A 172 7.01 4.16 16.90
N TRP A 173 6.27 3.66 15.91
CA TRP A 173 5.10 4.32 15.33
C TRP A 173 3.80 4.02 16.08
N ILE A 174 3.87 3.20 17.12
CA ILE A 174 2.75 2.86 17.99
C ILE A 174 2.85 3.72 19.25
N THR A 175 1.90 4.62 19.44
CA THR A 175 1.94 5.60 20.54
C THR A 175 1.15 5.18 21.77
N ASN A 176 0.30 4.17 21.67
CA ASN A 176 -0.45 3.61 22.81
C ASN A 176 0.31 2.48 23.54
N ALA A 177 1.58 2.24 23.21
CA ALA A 177 2.38 1.15 23.78
C ALA A 177 2.54 1.24 25.32
N ASP A 178 2.50 2.45 25.88
CA ASP A 178 2.70 2.69 27.32
C ASP A 178 1.45 2.44 28.19
N SER A 179 0.32 2.03 27.61
CA SER A 179 -0.94 1.84 28.35
C SER A 179 -1.09 0.48 29.05
N GLY A 180 0.01 -0.24 29.24
CA GLY A 180 0.20 -1.14 30.38
C GLY A 180 -0.37 -2.56 30.29
N ASN A 181 -0.86 -3.03 29.15
CA ASN A 181 -1.28 -4.44 28.99
C ASN A 181 -1.40 -4.93 27.54
N HIS A 182 -0.76 -4.26 26.57
CA HIS A 182 -0.96 -4.61 25.17
C HIS A 182 -0.10 -5.79 24.70
N PRO A 183 -0.62 -6.65 23.81
CA PRO A 183 0.23 -7.55 23.02
C PRO A 183 1.30 -6.74 22.27
N ALA A 184 2.35 -7.42 21.77
CA ALA A 184 3.46 -6.80 21.05
C ALA A 184 2.99 -5.66 20.10
N PRO A 185 3.73 -4.55 19.94
CA PRO A 185 3.25 -3.33 19.25
C PRO A 185 2.60 -3.56 17.87
N ILE A 186 3.03 -4.62 17.16
CA ILE A 186 2.46 -5.03 15.87
C ILE A 186 0.97 -5.44 15.95
N HIS A 187 0.49 -5.86 17.12
CA HIS A 187 -0.92 -6.17 17.41
C HIS A 187 -1.70 -4.99 18.00
N SER A 188 -1.12 -3.78 18.00
CA SER A 188 -1.82 -2.59 18.46
C SER A 188 -3.01 -2.28 17.55
N ILE A 189 -4.08 -1.75 18.14
CA ILE A 189 -5.27 -1.23 17.45
C ILE A 189 -4.88 -0.14 16.43
N GLN A 190 -3.78 0.58 16.68
CA GLN A 190 -3.26 1.60 15.76
C GLN A 190 -2.71 0.99 14.45
N ASN A 191 -2.36 -0.30 14.44
CA ASN A 191 -1.94 -1.05 13.26
C ASN A 191 -3.13 -1.68 12.51
N GLY A 192 -4.36 -1.18 12.68
CA GLY A 192 -5.46 -1.76 11.94
C GLY A 192 -6.75 -1.00 11.95
N PHE A 193 -7.65 -1.42 11.08
CA PHE A 193 -9.00 -0.88 10.95
C PHE A 193 -9.97 -1.90 10.32
N LEU A 194 -11.27 -1.63 10.42
CA LEU A 194 -12.32 -2.53 9.99
C LEU A 194 -12.69 -2.30 8.51
N LEU A 195 -12.63 -3.35 7.71
CA LEU A 195 -13.02 -3.36 6.29
C LEU A 195 -14.11 -4.39 5.99
N GLN A 196 -14.79 -4.21 4.85
CA GLN A 196 -15.50 -5.32 4.22
C GLN A 196 -14.48 -6.31 3.65
N SER A 197 -14.77 -7.61 3.69
CA SER A 197 -13.79 -8.66 3.35
C SER A 197 -13.17 -8.52 1.96
N HIS A 198 -13.93 -8.09 0.95
CA HIS A 198 -13.37 -7.87 -0.40
C HIS A 198 -12.40 -6.67 -0.45
N LEU A 199 -12.69 -5.58 0.28
CA LEU A 199 -11.78 -4.43 0.37
C LEU A 199 -10.54 -4.78 1.19
N HIS A 200 -10.66 -5.64 2.20
CA HIS A 200 -9.50 -6.13 2.94
C HIS A 200 -8.53 -6.88 2.02
N GLN A 201 -9.03 -7.72 1.13
CA GLN A 201 -8.18 -8.41 0.14
C GLN A 201 -7.48 -7.42 -0.79
N LEU A 202 -8.20 -6.42 -1.32
CA LEU A 202 -7.62 -5.38 -2.17
C LEU A 202 -6.60 -4.51 -1.42
N PHE A 203 -6.82 -4.26 -0.13
CA PHE A 203 -5.91 -3.51 0.73
C PHE A 203 -4.63 -4.30 0.97
N ASP A 204 -4.73 -5.60 1.29
CA ASP A 204 -3.59 -6.48 1.52
C ASP A 204 -2.73 -6.69 0.25
N ASP A 205 -3.34 -6.67 -0.93
CA ASP A 205 -2.66 -6.69 -2.24
C ASP A 205 -2.08 -5.31 -2.64
N TYR A 206 -2.22 -4.29 -1.79
CA TYR A 206 -1.85 -2.91 -2.07
C TYR A 206 -2.54 -2.29 -3.31
N SER A 207 -3.66 -2.87 -3.75
CA SER A 207 -4.48 -2.35 -4.84
C SER A 207 -5.31 -1.13 -4.43
N ILE A 208 -5.62 -1.01 -3.14
CA ILE A 208 -6.22 0.19 -2.55
C ILE A 208 -5.41 0.63 -1.32
N SER A 209 -5.28 1.93 -1.13
CA SER A 209 -4.42 2.48 -0.07
C SER A 209 -4.90 3.84 0.40
N VAL A 210 -4.38 4.33 1.53
CA VAL A 210 -4.75 5.61 2.12
C VAL A 210 -3.54 6.51 2.21
N ASN A 211 -3.61 7.70 1.62
CA ASN A 211 -2.59 8.72 1.77
C ASN A 211 -2.94 9.68 2.93
N PRO A 212 -2.32 9.57 4.12
CA PRO A 212 -2.63 10.46 5.24
C PRO A 212 -2.18 11.90 4.99
N ASP A 213 -1.27 12.15 4.05
CA ASP A 213 -0.76 13.48 3.72
C ASP A 213 -1.68 14.26 2.74
N GLU A 214 -2.69 13.59 2.19
CA GLU A 214 -3.70 14.18 1.30
C GLU A 214 -5.09 14.00 1.91
N ASP A 215 -5.29 14.52 3.12
CA ASP A 215 -6.54 14.42 3.89
C ASP A 215 -7.09 12.98 3.96
N TYR A 216 -6.20 12.01 4.18
CA TYR A 216 -6.55 10.59 4.25
C TYR A 216 -7.31 10.07 3.01
N LYS A 217 -6.99 10.59 1.82
CA LYS A 217 -7.58 10.15 0.55
C LYS A 217 -7.27 8.67 0.29
N ILE A 218 -8.32 7.93 -0.02
CA ILE A 218 -8.27 6.54 -0.49
C ILE A 218 -7.95 6.59 -1.99
N THR A 219 -6.92 5.85 -2.40
CA THR A 219 -6.48 5.73 -3.79
C THR A 219 -6.60 4.27 -4.23
N SER A 220 -7.27 4.03 -5.36
CA SER A 220 -7.36 2.74 -6.02
C SER A 220 -6.44 2.72 -7.25
N PHE A 221 -5.52 1.75 -7.25
CA PHE A 221 -4.57 1.49 -8.34
C PHE A 221 -5.07 0.43 -9.33
N ILE A 222 -6.38 0.15 -9.30
CA ILE A 222 -7.11 -0.77 -10.19
C ILE A 222 -8.48 -0.15 -10.51
N PRO A 223 -9.23 -0.65 -11.51
CA PRO A 223 -10.62 -0.24 -11.74
C PRO A 223 -11.45 -0.28 -10.44
N ASP A 224 -12.02 0.87 -10.08
CA ASP A 224 -12.76 1.03 -8.83
C ASP A 224 -14.24 0.67 -8.98
N ASP A 225 -14.53 -0.62 -8.96
CA ASP A 225 -15.90 -1.15 -9.04
C ASP A 225 -16.74 -0.84 -7.78
N VAL A 226 -16.10 -0.44 -6.68
CA VAL A 226 -16.76 -0.23 -5.37
C VAL A 226 -17.06 1.26 -5.12
N GLY A 227 -16.40 2.16 -5.83
CA GLY A 227 -16.55 3.62 -5.64
C GLY A 227 -15.86 4.10 -4.36
N VAL A 228 -14.67 3.58 -4.05
CA VAL A 228 -13.85 4.02 -2.90
C VAL A 228 -12.74 4.99 -3.27
N ASP A 229 -12.34 5.08 -4.55
CA ASP A 229 -11.31 5.99 -5.02
C ASP A 229 -11.72 7.45 -4.79
N GLY A 230 -10.78 8.27 -4.30
CA GLY A 230 -11.00 9.67 -3.98
C GLY A 230 -11.83 9.93 -2.71
N ARG A 231 -12.36 8.90 -2.06
CA ARG A 231 -13.02 9.07 -0.76
C ARG A 231 -11.99 9.33 0.34
N THR A 232 -12.43 9.94 1.43
CA THR A 232 -11.61 10.09 2.63
C THR A 232 -11.84 8.93 3.59
N LEU A 233 -10.76 8.40 4.19
CA LEU A 233 -10.85 7.41 5.27
C LEU A 233 -11.79 7.90 6.38
N ASP A 234 -12.67 7.03 6.83
CA ASP A 234 -13.71 7.41 7.79
C ASP A 234 -13.09 7.98 9.10
N PRO A 235 -13.59 9.13 9.59
CA PRO A 235 -13.03 9.77 10.78
C PRO A 235 -13.07 8.91 12.05
N VAL A 236 -13.93 7.88 12.11
CA VAL A 236 -14.08 7.01 13.31
C VAL A 236 -12.75 6.38 13.74
N CYS A 237 -11.89 6.01 12.79
CA CYS A 237 -10.62 5.35 13.09
C CYS A 237 -9.44 6.31 13.19
N ARG A 238 -9.66 7.63 13.00
CA ARG A 238 -8.61 8.66 12.99
C ARG A 238 -8.96 9.87 13.87
N ASN A 239 -9.83 9.67 14.86
CA ASN A 239 -10.15 10.70 15.85
C ASN A 239 -8.88 11.12 16.61
N PRO A 240 -8.46 12.40 16.58
CA PRO A 240 -7.25 12.84 17.27
C PRO A 240 -7.30 12.67 18.80
N ASP A 241 -8.49 12.63 19.39
CA ASP A 241 -8.68 12.44 20.83
C ASP A 241 -8.68 10.96 21.25
N ASP A 242 -8.71 10.02 20.28
CA ASP A 242 -8.64 8.59 20.55
C ASP A 242 -7.17 8.12 20.53
N PRO A 243 -6.60 7.68 21.67
CA PRO A 243 -5.24 7.15 21.69
C PRO A 243 -5.09 5.87 20.86
N ASN A 244 -6.19 5.21 20.48
CA ASN A 244 -6.20 4.03 19.62
C ASN A 244 -6.48 4.36 18.15
N ARG A 245 -6.45 5.63 17.75
CA ARG A 245 -6.53 6.03 16.35
C ARG A 245 -5.46 5.33 15.51
N VAL A 246 -5.78 5.07 14.25
CA VAL A 246 -4.85 4.49 13.27
C VAL A 246 -3.57 5.33 13.20
N SER A 247 -2.42 4.66 13.11
CA SER A 247 -1.12 5.34 12.99
C SER A 247 -0.94 5.91 11.59
N ASP A 248 -0.81 7.23 11.48
CA ASP A 248 -0.50 7.92 10.21
C ASP A 248 0.83 7.44 9.61
N HIS A 249 1.80 7.05 10.45
CA HIS A 249 3.07 6.52 9.97
C HIS A 249 2.89 5.16 9.28
N LEU A 250 2.01 4.31 9.80
CA LEU A 250 1.69 3.02 9.18
C LEU A 250 0.89 3.19 7.90
N LEU A 251 -0.08 4.12 7.86
CA LEU A 251 -0.79 4.46 6.64
C LEU A 251 0.17 4.96 5.55
N ARG A 252 1.08 5.88 5.91
CA ARG A 252 2.09 6.40 4.98
C ARG A 252 3.03 5.30 4.48
N TRP A 253 3.44 4.39 5.37
CA TRP A 253 4.24 3.23 4.98
C TRP A 253 3.47 2.35 3.98
N HIS A 254 2.21 2.00 4.27
CA HIS A 254 1.38 1.17 3.39
C HIS A 254 1.14 1.83 2.03
N PHE A 255 0.85 3.13 2.02
CA PHE A 255 0.74 3.93 0.80
C PHE A 255 2.02 3.89 -0.03
N ARG A 256 3.17 4.06 0.61
CA ARG A 256 4.49 3.95 -0.04
C ARG A 256 4.70 2.57 -0.67
N GLN A 257 4.34 1.49 0.03
CA GLN A 257 4.38 0.14 -0.52
C GLN A 257 3.42 -0.04 -1.71
N SER A 258 2.23 0.57 -1.66
CA SER A 258 1.28 0.53 -2.78
C SER A 258 1.82 1.24 -4.02
N VAL A 259 2.46 2.39 -3.82
CA VAL A 259 3.14 3.12 -4.89
C VAL A 259 4.29 2.30 -5.47
N LEU A 260 5.16 1.74 -4.62
CA LEU A 260 6.26 0.88 -5.10
C LEU A 260 5.74 -0.35 -5.87
N GLY A 261 4.71 -1.00 -5.35
CA GLY A 261 4.15 -2.23 -5.92
C GLY A 261 3.37 -2.00 -7.21
N LYS A 262 2.62 -0.91 -7.32
CA LYS A 262 1.75 -0.67 -8.48
C LYS A 262 2.37 0.27 -9.51
N MET A 263 3.36 1.07 -9.13
CA MET A 263 3.95 2.09 -10.02
C MET A 263 5.32 1.78 -10.58
N ARG A 264 6.20 1.14 -9.81
CA ARG A 264 7.62 0.99 -10.18
C ARG A 264 7.82 -0.07 -11.27
N GLY A 265 8.43 0.32 -12.38
CA GLY A 265 8.74 -0.59 -13.49
C GLY A 265 7.50 -1.32 -14.00
N ALA A 266 7.59 -2.65 -14.12
CA ALA A 266 6.48 -3.51 -14.53
C ALA A 266 5.35 -3.64 -13.47
N GLY A 267 5.56 -3.12 -12.26
CA GLY A 267 4.73 -3.45 -11.11
C GLY A 267 5.11 -4.80 -10.49
N GLU A 268 4.61 -5.03 -9.29
CA GLU A 268 4.80 -6.25 -8.52
C GLU A 268 3.63 -7.20 -8.76
N PRO A 269 3.87 -8.50 -8.98
CA PRO A 269 2.80 -9.44 -9.26
C PRO A 269 1.97 -9.69 -8.01
N SER A 270 0.65 -9.74 -8.18
CA SER A 270 -0.26 -10.25 -7.16
C SER A 270 -0.09 -11.76 -7.02
N PHE A 271 -0.29 -12.26 -5.80
CA PHE A 271 -0.33 -13.70 -5.55
C PHE A 271 -1.75 -14.22 -5.81
N GLU A 272 -1.88 -15.34 -6.51
CA GLU A 272 -3.14 -16.09 -6.59
C GLU A 272 -3.41 -16.76 -5.25
N HIS A 273 -4.62 -16.67 -4.73
CA HIS A 273 -5.00 -17.23 -3.43
C HIS A 273 -6.26 -18.11 -3.46
N ASP A 274 -7.03 -18.09 -4.55
CA ASP A 274 -8.20 -18.93 -4.76
C ASP A 274 -7.82 -20.22 -5.50
N PHE A 275 -7.07 -21.07 -4.81
CA PHE A 275 -6.72 -22.37 -5.37
C PHE A 275 -7.88 -23.36 -5.30
N PRO A 276 -8.09 -24.20 -6.34
CA PRO A 276 -9.16 -25.19 -6.34
C PRO A 276 -9.09 -26.11 -5.12
N PRO A 277 -10.23 -26.51 -4.52
CA PRO A 277 -10.24 -27.50 -3.45
C PRO A 277 -9.54 -28.78 -3.90
N ARG A 278 -8.59 -29.28 -3.10
CA ARG A 278 -7.71 -30.44 -3.38
C ARG A 278 -6.59 -30.19 -4.40
N SER A 279 -6.31 -28.94 -4.77
CA SER A 279 -5.07 -28.61 -5.48
C SER A 279 -3.86 -28.89 -4.58
N ASP A 280 -2.73 -29.20 -5.21
CA ASP A 280 -1.45 -29.23 -4.51
C ASP A 280 -0.98 -27.79 -4.33
N THR A 281 -1.39 -27.17 -3.22
CA THR A 281 -1.06 -25.78 -2.91
C THR A 281 0.46 -25.53 -2.90
N LEU A 282 1.28 -26.53 -2.56
CA LEU A 282 2.73 -26.38 -2.61
C LEU A 282 3.23 -26.30 -4.05
N LYS A 283 2.67 -27.13 -4.95
CA LYS A 283 2.97 -27.06 -6.38
C LYS A 283 2.59 -25.68 -6.94
N GLU A 284 1.41 -25.19 -6.61
CA GLU A 284 0.95 -23.86 -7.06
C GLU A 284 1.84 -22.73 -6.53
N ILE A 285 2.30 -22.81 -5.28
CA ILE A 285 3.28 -21.86 -4.72
C ILE A 285 4.60 -21.92 -5.49
N LEU A 286 5.10 -23.12 -5.79
CA LEU A 286 6.36 -23.33 -6.52
C LEU A 286 6.31 -22.83 -7.96
N GLU A 287 5.16 -22.95 -8.63
CA GLU A 287 4.93 -22.49 -10.00
C GLU A 287 4.61 -20.98 -10.06
N GLY A 288 4.24 -20.37 -8.93
CA GLY A 288 3.94 -18.95 -8.80
C GLY A 288 5.17 -18.03 -8.65
N PRO A 289 4.96 -16.71 -8.67
CA PRO A 289 6.04 -15.74 -8.49
C PRO A 289 6.59 -15.78 -7.07
N PHE A 290 7.91 -15.56 -6.93
CA PHE A 290 8.63 -15.53 -5.64
C PHE A 290 8.32 -16.74 -4.73
N PRO A 291 8.47 -17.98 -5.23
CA PRO A 291 7.97 -19.18 -4.56
C PRO A 291 8.57 -19.41 -3.16
N VAL A 292 9.85 -19.09 -2.98
CA VAL A 292 10.55 -19.22 -1.69
C VAL A 292 10.00 -18.23 -0.66
N GLU A 293 9.94 -16.94 -1.00
CA GLU A 293 9.41 -15.92 -0.10
C GLU A 293 7.94 -16.18 0.23
N ARG A 294 7.14 -16.58 -0.78
CA ARG A 294 5.74 -16.95 -0.60
C ARG A 294 5.58 -18.12 0.36
N PHE A 295 6.39 -19.16 0.21
CA PHE A 295 6.38 -20.32 1.11
C PHE A 295 6.77 -19.93 2.55
N GLU A 296 7.79 -19.08 2.74
CA GLU A 296 8.19 -18.58 4.05
C GLU A 296 7.10 -17.74 4.73
N MET A 297 6.38 -16.90 3.98
CA MET A 297 5.24 -16.14 4.49
C MET A 297 4.08 -17.06 4.91
N GLU A 298 3.76 -18.07 4.09
CA GLU A 298 2.72 -19.08 4.39
C GLU A 298 3.06 -19.86 5.66
N LEU A 299 4.31 -20.33 5.79
CA LEU A 299 4.79 -20.99 7.00
C LEU A 299 4.68 -20.08 8.22
N SER A 300 5.18 -18.84 8.12
CA SER A 300 5.16 -17.89 9.22
C SER A 300 3.72 -17.60 9.67
N SER A 301 2.81 -17.40 8.71
CA SER A 301 1.38 -17.15 8.97
C SER A 301 0.73 -18.33 9.71
N ARG A 302 0.97 -19.56 9.25
CA ARG A 302 0.39 -20.78 9.84
C ARG A 302 0.99 -21.12 11.20
N LEU A 303 2.31 -20.95 11.38
CA LEU A 303 3.00 -21.21 12.66
C LEU A 303 2.53 -20.26 13.77
N ARG A 304 2.24 -19.00 13.44
CA ARG A 304 1.63 -18.05 14.41
C ARG A 304 0.25 -18.51 14.91
N GLY A 305 -0.50 -19.26 14.09
CA GLY A 305 -1.73 -19.91 14.51
C GLY A 305 -1.56 -21.00 15.58
N TRP A 306 -0.35 -21.55 15.74
CA TRP A 306 -0.05 -22.65 16.65
C TRP A 306 0.60 -22.25 17.98
N GLU A 307 1.04 -21.00 18.16
CA GLU A 307 1.53 -20.54 19.46
C GLU A 307 0.37 -20.50 20.48
N LYS A 308 0.31 -21.52 21.35
CA LYS A 308 -0.67 -21.60 22.46
C LYS A 308 -0.51 -20.40 23.41
N PRO A 309 -1.59 -19.93 24.07
CA PRO A 309 -1.45 -19.06 25.23
C PRO A 309 -0.59 -19.77 26.27
N GLN A 310 0.48 -19.13 26.73
CA GLN A 310 1.20 -19.57 27.92
C GLN A 310 0.35 -19.23 29.15
N ASP A 311 -0.67 -20.04 29.41
CA ASP A 311 -1.30 -20.11 30.72
C ASP A 311 -0.90 -21.44 31.38
N PHE A 312 0.20 -21.41 32.11
CA PHE A 312 0.43 -22.30 33.25
C PHE A 312 1.10 -21.49 34.35
N VAL A 313 0.28 -20.84 35.17
CA VAL A 313 0.64 -20.53 36.56
C VAL A 313 -0.16 -21.50 37.43
N GLN A 314 0.54 -22.38 38.14
CA GLN A 314 0.01 -23.03 39.35
C GLN A 314 0.06 -22.04 40.50
#